data_AF-A0A935TYF3-F1
#
_entry.id   AF-A0A935TYF3-F1
#
_cell.length_a   1.000
_cell.length_b   1.000
_cell.length_c   1.000
_cell.angle_alpha   90.00
_cell.angle_beta   90.00
_cell.angle_gamma   90.00
#
_symmetry.space_group_name_H-M   'P 1'
#
loop_
_entity.id
_entity.type
_entity.pdbx_description
1 polymer ?
#
loop_
_entity_poly.entity_id
_entity_poly.type
_entity_poly.pdbx_seq_one_letter_code
_entity_poly.pdbx_strand_id
1 'polypeptide(L)'
;MTITTYFQAWLVAFALTQAVEMPIFRVLAPVSWWRAGALSAVTHPAVWYVIPPLCYAAGLGYQHMLIVAELFAWLAEAAMLVAIGIGRRRALLVSLCANAASVLAGMAARAWLGMP
;
A
#
# COMPACT_ATOMS: atom_id res chain seq x y z
N MET A 1 6.67 1.98 28.57
CA MET A 1 6.39 2.20 27.15
C MET A 1 7.19 1.18 26.36
N THR A 2 6.56 0.17 25.78
CA THR A 2 7.28 -0.80 24.93
C THR A 2 7.71 -0.11 23.64
N ILE A 3 9.00 -0.17 23.32
CA ILE A 3 9.52 0.33 22.04
C ILE A 3 9.00 -0.59 20.94
N THR A 4 8.09 -0.11 20.10
CA THR A 4 7.64 -0.83 18.92
C THR A 4 8.78 -0.92 17.93
N THR A 5 9.15 -2.13 17.51
CA THR A 5 10.18 -2.30 16.48
C THR A 5 9.65 -1.83 15.13
N TYR A 6 10.56 -1.48 14.20
CA TYR A 6 10.16 -1.09 12.84
C TYR A 6 9.33 -2.19 12.15
N PHE A 7 9.67 -3.46 12.39
CA PHE A 7 8.90 -4.60 11.90
C PHE A 7 7.49 -4.68 12.50
N GLN A 8 7.33 -4.44 13.80
CA GLN A 8 6.00 -4.42 14.43
C GLN A 8 5.16 -3.26 13.90
N ALA A 9 5.77 -2.09 13.70
CA ALA A 9 5.11 -0.93 13.10
C ALA A 9 4.62 -1.25 11.68
N TRP A 10 5.49 -1.85 10.86
CA TRP A 10 5.12 -2.34 9.53
C TRP A 10 3.99 -3.36 9.60
N LEU A 11 4.04 -4.33 10.51
CA LEU A 11 3.02 -5.39 10.60
C LEU A 11 1.64 -4.82 10.94
N VAL A 12 1.57 -3.84 11.85
CA VAL A 12 0.32 -3.15 12.19
C VAL A 12 -0.21 -2.35 11.01
N ALA A 13 0.65 -1.56 10.35
CA ALA A 13 0.26 -0.80 9.17
C ALA A 13 -0.20 -1.71 8.03
N PHE A 14 0.52 -2.82 7.80
CA PHE A 14 0.18 -3.82 6.79
C PHE A 14 -1.15 -4.52 7.10
N ALA A 15 -1.45 -4.81 8.37
CA ALA A 15 -2.75 -5.35 8.75
C ALA A 15 -3.89 -4.36 8.43
N LEU A 16 -3.67 -3.06 8.66
CA LEU A 16 -4.62 -2.01 8.27
C LEU A 16 -4.77 -1.94 6.74
N THR A 17 -3.67 -1.94 5.99
CA THR A 17 -3.66 -2.02 4.53
C THR A 17 -4.54 -3.18 4.05
N GLN A 18 -4.31 -4.40 4.56
CA GLN A 18 -5.07 -5.59 4.16
C GLN A 18 -6.57 -5.44 4.49
N ALA A 19 -6.90 -4.89 5.67
CA ALA A 19 -8.27 -4.65 6.07
C ALA A 19 -9.01 -3.66 5.16
N VAL A 20 -8.29 -2.70 4.57
CA VAL A 20 -8.86 -1.66 3.68
C VAL A 20 -8.87 -2.10 2.22
N GLU A 21 -7.74 -2.60 1.71
CA GLU A 21 -7.54 -2.83 0.28
C GLU A 21 -8.18 -4.14 -0.20
N MET A 22 -8.09 -5.23 0.58
CA MET A 22 -8.61 -6.53 0.13
C MET A 22 -10.10 -6.49 -0.22
N PRO A 23 -10.99 -5.87 0.58
CA PRO A 23 -12.40 -5.73 0.22
C PRO A 23 -12.60 -4.92 -1.07
N ILE A 24 -11.83 -3.84 -1.27
CA ILE A 24 -11.91 -3.00 -2.47
C ILE A 24 -11.53 -3.81 -3.70
N PHE A 25 -10.42 -4.54 -3.67
CA PHE A 25 -10.06 -5.45 -4.74
C PHE A 25 -11.15 -6.50 -4.98
N ARG A 26 -11.64 -7.15 -3.91
CA ARG A 26 -12.65 -8.21 -4.01
C ARG A 26 -13.97 -7.76 -4.65
N VAL A 27 -14.37 -6.51 -4.42
CA VAL A 27 -15.61 -5.93 -4.94
C VAL A 27 -15.40 -5.31 -6.33
N LEU A 28 -14.36 -4.48 -6.50
CA LEU A 28 -14.19 -3.68 -7.70
C LEU A 28 -13.38 -4.37 -8.80
N ALA A 29 -12.57 -5.37 -8.48
CA ALA A 29 -11.84 -6.21 -9.44
C ALA A 29 -11.90 -7.67 -8.96
N PRO A 30 -13.00 -8.41 -9.20
CA PRO A 30 -13.48 -9.56 -8.42
C PRO A 30 -12.53 -10.78 -8.38
N VAL A 31 -11.38 -10.58 -7.77
CA VAL A 31 -10.32 -11.56 -7.51
C VAL A 31 -10.65 -12.35 -6.26
N SER A 32 -10.05 -13.53 -6.09
CA SER A 32 -10.14 -14.25 -4.83
C SER A 32 -9.48 -13.48 -3.69
N TRP A 33 -9.87 -13.75 -2.45
CA TRP A 33 -9.24 -13.13 -1.26
C TRP A 33 -7.74 -13.34 -1.20
N TRP A 34 -7.26 -14.53 -1.59
CA TRP A 34 -5.82 -14.80 -1.69
C TRP A 34 -5.12 -13.84 -2.66
N ARG A 35 -5.69 -13.65 -3.86
CA ARG A 35 -5.14 -12.72 -4.86
C ARG A 35 -5.23 -11.27 -4.37
N ALA A 36 -6.32 -10.89 -3.72
CA ALA A 36 -6.49 -9.55 -3.15
C ALA A 36 -5.38 -9.25 -2.14
N GLY A 37 -5.10 -10.17 -1.21
CA GLY A 37 -4.04 -9.95 -0.22
C GLY A 37 -2.64 -10.03 -0.80
N ALA A 38 -2.44 -10.86 -1.83
CA ALA A 38 -1.15 -10.99 -2.51
C ALA A 38 -0.69 -9.69 -3.18
N LEU A 39 -1.61 -8.85 -3.67
CA LEU A 39 -1.27 -7.56 -4.30
C LEU A 39 -0.47 -6.68 -3.33
N SER A 40 -1.05 -6.35 -2.18
CA SER A 40 -0.39 -5.51 -1.19
C SER A 40 0.77 -6.22 -0.50
N ALA A 41 0.71 -7.56 -0.35
CA ALA A 41 1.81 -8.35 0.23
C ALA A 41 3.10 -8.30 -0.60
N VAL A 42 3.00 -8.13 -1.92
CA VAL A 42 4.16 -7.98 -2.81
C VAL A 42 4.68 -6.54 -2.79
N THR A 43 3.81 -5.54 -2.72
CA THR A 43 4.21 -4.12 -2.82
C THR A 43 4.67 -3.52 -1.50
N HIS A 44 3.99 -3.80 -0.40
CA HIS A 44 4.19 -3.08 0.86
C HIS A 44 5.54 -3.35 1.57
N PRO A 45 6.20 -4.51 1.42
CA PRO A 45 7.58 -4.64 1.83
C PRO A 45 8.51 -3.65 1.12
N ALA A 46 8.30 -3.37 -0.17
CA ALA A 46 9.10 -2.38 -0.89
C ALA A 46 8.78 -0.94 -0.44
N VAL A 47 7.50 -0.62 -0.24
CA VAL A 47 7.02 0.67 0.28
C VAL A 47 7.69 1.03 1.61
N TRP A 48 7.91 0.05 2.49
CA TRP A 48 8.52 0.29 3.81
C TRP A 48 10.03 0.11 3.82
N TYR A 49 10.57 -0.96 3.24
CA TYR A 49 11.97 -1.33 3.44
C TYR A 49 12.89 -0.96 2.28
N VAL A 50 12.35 -0.64 1.10
CA VAL A 50 13.16 -0.38 -0.10
C VAL A 50 13.11 1.10 -0.50
N ILE A 51 11.90 1.65 -0.63
CA ILE A 51 11.70 3.00 -1.15
C ILE A 51 12.26 4.08 -0.20
N PRO A 52 11.99 4.05 1.12
CA PRO A 52 12.46 5.12 1.99
C PRO A 52 13.99 5.23 2.04
N PRO A 53 14.77 4.14 2.23
CA PRO A 53 16.23 4.23 2.18
C PRO A 53 16.76 4.77 0.85
N LEU A 54 16.20 4.37 -0.30
CA LEU A 54 16.62 4.87 -1.61
C LEU A 54 16.32 6.35 -1.78
N CYS A 55 15.12 6.80 -1.40
CA CYS A 55 14.74 8.21 -1.49
C CYS A 55 15.59 9.09 -0.57
N TYR A 56 15.82 8.66 0.67
CA TYR A 56 16.64 9.43 1.62
C TYR A 56 18.11 9.46 1.21
N ALA A 57 18.65 8.36 0.67
CA ALA A 57 20.00 8.35 0.10
C ALA A 57 20.13 9.30 -1.11
N ALA A 58 19.06 9.49 -1.87
CA ALA A 58 18.99 10.47 -2.96
C ALA A 58 18.72 11.92 -2.48
N GLY A 59 18.69 12.17 -1.16
CA GLY A 59 18.44 13.51 -0.60
C GLY A 59 16.99 13.97 -0.66
N LEU A 60 16.05 13.07 -0.94
CA LEU A 60 14.62 13.41 -1.02
C LEU A 60 14.00 13.51 0.38
N GLY A 61 13.18 14.54 0.60
CA GLY A 61 12.42 14.69 1.85
C GLY A 61 11.23 13.72 1.94
N TYR A 62 10.62 13.64 3.13
CA TYR A 62 9.48 12.75 3.42
C TYR A 62 8.32 12.86 2.41
N GLN A 63 7.96 14.08 2.00
CA GLN A 63 6.87 14.31 1.04
C GLN A 63 7.14 13.66 -0.32
N HIS A 64 8.37 13.80 -0.83
CA HIS A 64 8.77 13.19 -2.09
C HIS A 64 8.85 11.66 -1.98
N MET A 65 9.39 11.15 -0.86
CA MET A 65 9.41 9.72 -0.57
C MET A 65 7.99 9.14 -0.57
N LEU A 66 7.05 9.79 0.11
CA LEU A 66 5.65 9.36 0.16
C LEU A 66 5.04 9.29 -1.24
N ILE A 67 5.20 10.35 -2.05
CA ILE A 67 4.71 10.36 -3.44
C ILE A 67 5.28 9.20 -4.25
N VAL A 68 6.59 8.93 -4.15
CA VAL A 68 7.24 7.82 -4.86
C VAL A 68 6.69 6.47 -4.39
N ALA A 69 6.52 6.30 -3.08
CA ALA A 69 5.99 5.08 -2.49
C ALA A 69 4.56 4.78 -2.96
N GLU A 70 3.69 5.79 -2.95
CA GLU A 70 2.30 5.65 -3.39
C GLU A 70 2.16 5.43 -4.90
N LEU A 71 2.98 6.13 -5.71
CA LEU A 71 3.01 5.89 -7.15
C LEU A 71 3.49 4.48 -7.48
N PHE A 72 4.49 3.96 -6.73
CA PHE A 72 4.95 2.59 -6.89
C PHE A 72 3.84 1.59 -6.57
N ALA A 73 3.20 1.70 -5.41
CA ALA A 73 2.15 0.77 -4.98
C ALA A 73 0.99 0.75 -5.98
N TRP A 74 0.47 1.93 -6.35
CA TRP A 74 -0.58 2.07 -7.34
C TRP A 74 -0.24 1.41 -8.70
N LEU A 75 0.92 1.73 -9.26
CA LEU A 75 1.28 1.24 -10.60
C LEU A 75 1.63 -0.25 -10.58
N ALA A 76 2.30 -0.74 -9.54
CA ALA A 76 2.67 -2.14 -9.41
C ALA A 76 1.43 -3.02 -9.23
N GLU A 77 0.49 -2.63 -8.37
CA GLU A 77 -0.75 -3.39 -8.16
C GLU A 77 -1.66 -3.34 -9.38
N ALA A 78 -1.77 -2.19 -10.05
CA ALA A 78 -2.46 -2.11 -11.33
C ALA A 78 -1.83 -3.05 -12.37
N ALA A 79 -0.49 -3.12 -12.45
CA ALA A 79 0.20 -4.05 -13.36
C ALA A 79 -0.08 -5.52 -13.01
N MET A 80 -0.09 -5.87 -11.72
CA MET A 80 -0.44 -7.23 -11.27
C MET A 80 -1.91 -7.58 -11.58
N LEU A 81 -2.85 -6.64 -11.39
CA LEU A 81 -4.25 -6.81 -11.78
C LEU A 81 -4.38 -7.03 -13.30
N VAL A 82 -3.62 -6.30 -14.11
CA VAL A 82 -3.56 -6.52 -15.57
C VAL A 82 -3.01 -7.91 -15.89
N ALA A 83 -1.95 -8.35 -15.21
CA ALA A 83 -1.34 -9.65 -15.42
C ALA A 83 -2.30 -10.83 -15.12
N ILE A 84 -3.29 -10.64 -14.26
CA ILE A 84 -4.34 -11.63 -13.97
C ILE A 84 -5.64 -11.41 -14.76
N GLY A 85 -5.61 -10.56 -15.79
CA GLY A 85 -6.70 -10.41 -16.78
C GLY A 85 -7.68 -9.27 -16.51
N ILE A 86 -7.43 -8.39 -15.54
CA ILE A 86 -8.27 -7.20 -15.35
C ILE A 86 -7.92 -6.16 -16.41
N GLY A 87 -8.93 -5.62 -17.10
CA GLY A 87 -8.72 -4.61 -18.14
C GLY A 87 -7.95 -3.38 -17.61
N ARG A 88 -6.98 -2.88 -18.37
CA ARG A 88 -6.02 -1.83 -17.95
C ARG A 88 -6.64 -0.63 -17.24
N ARG A 89 -7.71 -0.05 -17.81
CA ARG A 89 -8.41 1.10 -17.22
C ARG A 89 -9.00 0.76 -15.86
N ARG A 90 -9.65 -0.40 -15.75
CA ARG A 90 -10.22 -0.90 -14.50
C ARG A 90 -9.12 -1.19 -13.47
N ALA A 91 -8.02 -1.82 -13.88
CA ALA A 91 -6.90 -2.11 -13.00
C ALA A 91 -6.29 -0.84 -12.39
N LEU A 92 -6.05 0.19 -13.22
CA LEU A 92 -5.57 1.50 -12.76
C LEU A 92 -6.55 2.16 -11.78
N LEU A 93 -7.84 2.22 -12.12
CA LEU A 93 -8.83 2.86 -11.26
C LEU A 93 -9.02 2.11 -9.93
N VAL A 94 -9.10 0.78 -9.98
CA VAL A 94 -9.30 -0.03 -8.77
C VAL A 94 -8.11 0.06 -7.83
N SER A 95 -6.89 -0.06 -8.36
CA SER A 95 -5.68 0.09 -7.54
C SER A 95 -5.53 1.52 -7.02
N LEU A 96 -5.89 2.55 -7.80
CA LEU A 96 -5.91 3.93 -7.31
C LEU A 96 -6.89 4.08 -6.12
N CYS A 97 -8.10 3.54 -6.24
CA CYS A 97 -9.09 3.57 -5.16
C CYS A 97 -8.61 2.84 -3.91
N ALA A 98 -8.02 1.65 -4.07
CA ALA A 98 -7.48 0.87 -2.96
C ALA A 98 -6.34 1.61 -2.25
N ASN A 99 -5.32 2.03 -3.02
CA ASN A 99 -4.16 2.73 -2.50
C ASN A 99 -4.55 4.06 -1.83
N ALA A 100 -5.40 4.87 -2.47
CA ALA A 100 -5.85 6.13 -1.89
C ALA A 100 -6.62 5.92 -0.58
N ALA A 101 -7.51 4.93 -0.51
CA ALA A 101 -8.23 4.60 0.71
C ALA A 101 -7.27 4.13 1.82
N SER A 102 -6.29 3.31 1.48
CA SER A 102 -5.26 2.78 2.39
C SER A 102 -4.41 3.90 2.99
N VAL A 103 -3.91 4.80 2.15
CA VAL A 103 -3.11 5.97 2.57
C VAL A 103 -3.90 6.91 3.47
N LEU A 104 -5.15 7.22 3.08
CA LEU A 104 -6.02 8.06 3.89
C LEU A 104 -6.31 7.42 5.25
N ALA A 105 -6.57 6.11 5.28
CA ALA A 105 -6.78 5.36 6.53
C ALA A 105 -5.52 5.37 7.40
N GLY A 106 -4.34 5.16 6.82
CA GLY A 106 -3.06 5.23 7.53
C GLY A 106 -2.78 6.62 8.11
N MET A 107 -2.99 7.68 7.32
CA MET A 107 -2.83 9.06 7.80
C MET A 107 -3.82 9.40 8.92
N ALA A 108 -5.08 8.95 8.82
CA ALA A 108 -6.07 9.14 9.88
C ALA A 108 -5.70 8.36 11.15
N ALA A 109 -5.25 7.09 11.01
CA ALA A 109 -4.80 6.27 12.12
C ALA A 109 -3.58 6.90 12.84
N ARG A 110 -2.61 7.43 12.08
CA ARG A 110 -1.48 8.19 12.62
C ARG A 110 -1.95 9.43 13.37
N ALA A 111 -2.86 10.21 12.79
CA ALA A 111 -3.35 11.46 13.37
C ALA A 111 -4.15 11.24 14.67
N TRP A 112 -4.94 10.18 14.76
CA TRP A 112 -5.88 9.97 15.88
C TRP A 112 -5.37 8.99 16.94
N LEU A 113 -4.58 8.01 16.54
CA LEU A 113 -4.16 6.89 17.40
C LEU A 113 -2.65 6.85 17.63
N GLY A 114 -1.88 7.75 16.98
CA GLY A 114 -0.42 7.71 17.01
C GLY A 114 0.14 6.43 16.38
N MET A 115 -0.65 5.76 15.54
CA MET A 115 -0.23 4.58 14.82
C MET A 115 0.83 4.93 13.76
N PRO A 116 1.66 3.95 13.36
CA PRO A 116 2.69 4.14 12.34
C PRO A 116 2.15 4.72 11.04
#